data_AF-A0AAU7RKE0-F1
#
_entry.id   AF-A0AAU7RKE0-F1
#
_cell.length_a   1.000
_cell.length_b   1.000
_cell.length_c   1.000
_cell.angle_alpha   90.00
_cell.angle_beta   90.00
_cell.angle_gamma   90.00
#
_symmetry.space_group_name_H-M   'P 1'
#
loop_
_entity.id
_entity.type
_entity.pdbx_description
1 polymer ?
#
loop_
_entity_poly.entity_id
_entity_poly.type
_entity_poly.pdbx_seq_one_letter_code
_entity_poly.pdbx_strand_id
1 'polypeptide(L)'
;MDDVRAGADVFKVTPSAMAVRAMRLGMITPEVAASHLQELRREYAQRAKTQARQPKAVNAVRKYNGRELSRRMLEVLDAGQISKREFCRVVCLRHIKPHQINDFREALR
;
A
#
# COMPACT_ATOMS: atom_id res chain seq x y z
N MET A 1 3.04 28.55 -7.67
CA MET A 1 3.29 27.10 -7.49
C MET A 1 3.38 26.71 -6.03
N ASP A 2 4.12 27.45 -5.22
CA ASP A 2 4.31 27.15 -3.80
C ASP A 2 2.99 27.13 -3.04
N ASP A 3 2.07 28.06 -3.31
CA ASP A 3 0.74 28.09 -2.70
C ASP A 3 -0.12 26.86 -3.03
N VAL A 4 0.01 26.34 -4.25
CA VAL A 4 -0.69 25.11 -4.68
C VAL A 4 -0.15 23.90 -3.94
N ARG A 5 1.16 23.83 -3.71
CA ARG A 5 1.78 22.74 -2.93
C ARG A 5 1.44 22.85 -1.45
N ALA A 6 1.56 24.04 -0.88
CA ALA A 6 1.21 24.30 0.51
C ALA A 6 -0.26 23.98 0.79
N GLY A 7 -1.17 24.41 -0.09
CA GLY A 7 -2.57 24.02 -0.02
C GLY A 7 -2.77 22.51 -0.12
N ALA A 8 -2.11 21.85 -1.07
CA ALA A 8 -2.19 20.39 -1.22
C ALA A 8 -1.76 19.65 0.06
N ASP A 9 -0.71 20.11 0.72
CA ASP A 9 -0.21 19.55 1.98
C ASP A 9 -1.17 19.78 3.15
N VAL A 10 -1.83 20.93 3.22
CA VAL A 10 -2.85 21.25 4.24
C VAL A 10 -4.07 20.35 4.07
N PHE A 11 -4.59 20.26 2.83
CA PHE A 11 -5.81 19.50 2.54
C PHE A 11 -5.57 18.01 2.27
N LYS A 12 -4.32 17.55 2.35
CA LYS A 12 -3.91 16.15 2.11
C LYS A 12 -4.37 15.61 0.75
N VAL A 13 -4.26 16.45 -0.28
CA VAL A 13 -4.54 16.11 -1.68
C VAL A 13 -3.26 16.20 -2.52
N THR A 14 -3.30 15.78 -3.78
CA THR A 14 -2.15 15.99 -4.68
C THR A 14 -2.07 17.46 -5.13
N PRO A 15 -0.86 17.99 -5.41
CA PRO A 15 -0.71 19.33 -6.00
C PRO A 15 -1.50 19.53 -7.29
N SER A 16 -1.65 18.48 -8.12
CA SER A 16 -2.47 18.53 -9.34
C SER A 16 -3.96 18.68 -9.03
N ALA A 17 -4.49 17.97 -8.03
CA ALA A 17 -5.87 18.10 -7.60
C ALA A 17 -6.13 19.49 -7.00
N MET A 18 -5.17 20.03 -6.24
CA MET A 18 -5.25 21.39 -5.70
C MET A 18 -5.28 22.44 -6.81
N ALA A 19 -4.40 22.36 -7.82
CA ALA A 19 -4.39 23.28 -8.97
C ALA A 19 -5.74 23.29 -9.71
N VAL A 20 -6.32 22.11 -9.98
CA VAL A 20 -7.63 22.00 -10.64
C VAL A 20 -8.74 22.59 -9.76
N ARG A 21 -8.68 22.38 -8.44
CA ARG A 21 -9.69 22.91 -7.51
C ARG A 21 -9.62 24.43 -7.39
N ALA A 22 -8.42 25.01 -7.28
CA ALA A 22 -8.21 26.45 -7.27
C ALA A 22 -8.74 27.11 -8.55
N MET A 23 -8.50 26.50 -9.71
CA MET A 23 -9.05 26.95 -10.99
C MET A 23 -10.58 26.92 -11.01
N ARG A 24 -11.19 25.82 -10.56
CA ARG A 24 -12.66 25.69 -10.50
C ARG A 24 -13.32 26.68 -9.54
N LEU A 25 -12.59 27.15 -8.53
CA LEU A 25 -13.04 28.17 -7.59
C LEU A 25 -12.73 29.59 -8.06
N GLY A 26 -12.15 29.76 -9.26
CA GLY A 26 -11.79 31.08 -9.81
C GLY A 26 -10.60 31.74 -9.10
N MET A 27 -9.87 31.01 -8.25
CA MET A 27 -8.73 31.54 -7.50
C MET A 27 -7.48 31.70 -8.37
N ILE A 28 -7.39 30.90 -9.45
CA ILE A 28 -6.37 31.01 -10.49
C ILE A 28 -7.02 30.84 -11.86
N THR A 29 -6.41 31.42 -12.89
CA THR A 29 -6.93 31.29 -14.25
C THR A 29 -6.64 29.90 -14.86
N PRO A 30 -7.37 29.51 -15.92
CA PRO A 30 -7.09 28.27 -16.64
C PRO A 30 -5.66 28.17 -17.16
N GLU A 31 -5.08 29.27 -17.61
CA GLU A 31 -3.71 29.34 -18.15
C GLU A 31 -2.68 29.08 -17.05
N VAL A 32 -2.88 29.68 -15.87
CA VAL A 32 -2.02 29.47 -14.69
C VAL A 32 -2.11 28.02 -14.23
N ALA A 33 -3.32 27.45 -14.16
CA ALA A 33 -3.51 26.04 -13.84
C ALA A 33 -2.86 25.10 -14.85
N ALA A 34 -2.97 25.39 -16.15
CA ALA A 34 -2.34 24.60 -17.21
C ALA A 34 -0.81 24.62 -17.09
N SER A 35 -0.21 25.79 -16.84
CA SER A 35 1.22 25.93 -16.58
C SER A 35 1.66 25.09 -15.39
N HIS A 36 0.92 25.17 -14.28
CA HIS A 36 1.21 24.39 -13.08
C HIS A 36 1.11 22.87 -13.32
N LEU A 37 0.06 22.41 -13.99
CA LEU A 37 -0.10 21.00 -14.32
C LEU A 37 1.02 20.47 -15.22
N GLN A 38 1.52 21.30 -16.14
CA GLN A 38 2.62 20.93 -17.02
C GLN A 38 3.95 20.79 -16.27
N GLU A 39 4.23 21.68 -15.32
CA GLU A 39 5.39 21.59 -14.45
C GLU A 39 5.35 20.33 -13.57
N LEU A 40 4.21 20.06 -12.90
CA LEU A 40 4.01 18.85 -12.11
C LEU A 40 4.16 17.57 -12.95
N ARG A 41 3.72 17.59 -14.20
CA ARG A 41 3.89 16.48 -15.13
C ARG A 41 5.37 16.21 -15.42
N ARG A 42 6.18 17.26 -15.63
CA ARG A 42 7.62 17.13 -15.87
C ARG A 42 8.32 16.55 -14.66
N GLU A 43 8.03 17.05 -13.45
CA GLU A 43 8.58 16.52 -12.20
C GLU A 43 8.22 15.05 -11.99
N TYR A 44 6.96 14.69 -12.20
CA TYR A 44 6.52 13.32 -12.04
C TYR A 44 7.22 12.37 -13.03
N ALA A 45 7.43 12.82 -14.28
CA ALA A 45 8.14 12.04 -15.29
C ALA A 45 9.63 11.87 -14.97
N GLN A 46 10.26 12.86 -14.34
CA GLN A 46 11.67 12.82 -13.93
C GLN A 46 11.90 12.01 -12.64
N ARG A 47 10.84 11.76 -11.85
CA ARG A 47 10.95 10.99 -10.62
C ARG A 47 11.42 9.56 -10.93
N ALA A 48 12.48 9.13 -10.26
CA ALA A 48 12.94 7.74 -10.34
C ALA A 48 11.79 6.80 -10.00
N LYS A 49 11.50 5.85 -10.90
CA LYS A 49 10.47 4.84 -10.66
C LYS A 49 10.90 4.01 -9.46
N THR A 50 10.08 3.97 -8.42
CA THR A 50 10.30 3.04 -7.32
C THR A 50 10.17 1.63 -7.87
N GLN A 51 11.16 0.77 -7.62
CA GLN A 51 11.04 -0.64 -7.95
C GLN A 51 9.93 -1.24 -7.08
N ALA A 52 8.81 -1.62 -7.72
CA ALA A 52 7.72 -2.28 -7.03
C ALA A 52 8.25 -3.59 -6.42
N ARG A 53 8.16 -3.72 -5.10
CA ARG A 53 8.51 -4.97 -4.43
C ARG A 53 7.51 -6.03 -4.84
N GLN A 54 8.00 -7.21 -5.22
CA GLN A 54 7.16 -8.39 -5.44
C GLN A 54 6.29 -8.64 -4.20
N PRO A 55 4.96 -8.73 -4.32
CA PRO A 55 4.10 -9.00 -3.17
C PRO A 55 4.43 -10.37 -2.59
N LYS A 56 4.91 -10.42 -1.34
CA LYS A 56 5.18 -11.70 -0.67
C LYS A 56 3.86 -12.44 -0.41
N ALA A 57 3.80 -13.74 -0.70
CA ALA A 57 2.62 -14.57 -0.47
C ALA A 57 2.11 -14.52 0.98
N VAL A 58 3.02 -14.40 1.97
CA VAL A 58 2.67 -14.23 3.39
C VAL A 58 1.78 -13.00 3.66
N ASN A 59 1.97 -11.91 2.90
CA ASN A 59 1.15 -10.71 3.04
C ASN A 59 -0.26 -10.92 2.46
N ALA A 60 -0.39 -11.71 1.41
CA ALA A 60 -1.67 -12.08 0.84
C ALA A 60 -2.47 -12.96 1.81
N VAL A 61 -1.83 -13.99 2.39
CA VAL A 61 -2.44 -14.85 3.41
C VAL A 61 -2.87 -14.02 4.63
N ARG A 62 -2.00 -13.11 5.12
CA ARG A 62 -2.31 -12.23 6.24
C ARG A 62 -3.54 -11.36 5.97
N LYS A 63 -3.63 -10.80 4.76
CA LYS A 63 -4.76 -9.94 4.35
C LYS A 63 -6.06 -10.74 4.25
N TYR A 64 -6.00 -11.95 3.71
CA TYR A 64 -7.17 -12.82 3.53
C TYR A 64 -7.69 -13.35 4.86
N ASN A 65 -6.81 -13.90 5.70
CA ASN A 65 -7.18 -14.49 6.99
C ASN A 65 -7.52 -13.43 8.05
N GLY A 66 -6.90 -12.25 7.96
CA GLY A 66 -6.87 -11.29 9.05
C GLY A 66 -5.91 -11.72 10.17
N ARG A 67 -5.63 -10.78 11.08
CA ARG A 67 -4.60 -10.94 12.13
C ARG A 67 -5.02 -11.94 13.20
N GLU A 68 -6.28 -11.89 13.64
CA GLU A 68 -6.78 -12.71 14.74
C GLU A 68 -6.84 -14.21 14.40
N LEU A 69 -7.45 -14.57 13.27
CA LEU A 69 -7.49 -15.95 12.80
C LEU A 69 -6.07 -16.51 12.64
N SER A 70 -5.19 -15.74 11.99
CA SER A 70 -3.81 -16.17 11.78
C SER A 70 -3.07 -16.43 13.08
N ARG A 71 -3.27 -15.59 14.11
CA ARG A 71 -2.66 -15.77 15.43
C ARG A 71 -3.17 -17.02 16.13
N ARG A 72 -4.50 -17.22 16.21
CA ARG A 72 -5.09 -18.41 16.85
C ARG A 72 -4.65 -19.70 16.16
N MET A 73 -4.61 -19.72 14.83
CA MET A 73 -4.17 -20.91 14.10
C MET A 73 -2.67 -21.18 14.27
N LEU A 74 -1.85 -20.15 14.50
CA LEU A 74 -0.44 -20.33 14.87
C LEU A 74 -0.30 -20.93 16.28
N GLU A 75 -1.15 -20.53 17.24
CA GLU A 75 -1.18 -21.13 18.58
C GLU A 75 -1.58 -22.63 18.52
N VAL A 76 -2.56 -22.98 17.68
CA VAL A 76 -2.94 -24.39 17.42
C VAL A 76 -1.79 -25.19 16.79
N LEU A 77 -1.05 -24.57 15.86
CA LEU A 77 0.16 -25.17 15.27
C LEU A 77 1.26 -25.36 16.34
N ASP A 78 1.48 -24.37 17.21
CA ASP A 78 2.48 -24.41 18.27
C ASP A 78 2.15 -25.45 19.34
N ALA A 79 0.86 -25.66 19.61
CA ALA A 79 0.37 -26.74 20.46
C ALA A 79 0.50 -28.13 19.83
N GLY A 80 0.97 -28.24 18.59
CA GLY A 80 1.11 -29.52 17.88
C GLY A 80 -0.20 -30.17 17.47
N GLN A 81 -1.33 -29.47 17.58
CA GLN A 81 -2.66 -29.99 17.24
C GLN A 81 -2.87 -30.16 15.72
N ILE A 82 -2.10 -29.41 14.93
CA ILE A 82 -2.04 -29.55 13.47
C ILE A 82 -0.58 -29.57 13.03
N SER A 83 -0.26 -30.34 11.99
CA SER A 83 1.08 -30.34 11.42
C SER A 83 1.36 -29.06 10.60
N LYS A 84 2.64 -28.73 10.38
CA LYS A 84 3.04 -27.63 9.47
C LYS A 84 2.45 -27.79 8.07
N ARG A 85 2.34 -29.03 7.57
CA ARG A 85 1.75 -29.31 6.25
C ARG A 85 0.25 -29.03 6.22
N GLU A 86 -0.47 -29.40 7.29
CA GLU A 86 -1.91 -29.13 7.40
C GLU A 86 -2.18 -27.65 7.58
N PHE A 87 -1.40 -26.95 8.41
CA PHE A 87 -1.49 -25.49 8.53
C PHE A 87 -1.33 -24.80 7.17
N CYS A 88 -0.29 -25.16 6.41
CA CYS A 88 -0.10 -24.61 5.05
C CYS A 88 -1.26 -24.95 4.11
N ARG A 89 -1.83 -26.16 4.20
CA ARG A 89 -2.93 -26.60 3.32
C ARG A 89 -4.26 -25.92 3.67
N VAL A 90 -4.63 -25.89 4.94
CA VAL A 90 -5.97 -25.53 5.42
C VAL A 90 -6.04 -24.04 5.71
N VAL A 91 -5.05 -23.48 6.40
CA VAL A 91 -5.05 -22.07 6.84
C VAL A 91 -4.47 -21.14 5.77
N CYS A 92 -3.49 -21.63 5.00
CA CYS A 92 -2.80 -20.81 4.01
C CYS A 92 -3.15 -21.18 2.56
N LEU A 93 -4.08 -22.12 2.34
CA LEU A 93 -4.51 -22.58 1.00
C LEU A 93 -3.35 -22.95 0.06
N ARG A 94 -2.26 -23.48 0.63
CA ARG A 94 -0.98 -23.82 -0.05
C ARG A 94 -0.22 -22.62 -0.66
N HIS A 95 -0.58 -21.38 -0.33
CA HIS A 95 0.14 -20.19 -0.79
C HIS A 95 1.51 -20.00 -0.14
N ILE A 96 1.76 -20.62 1.02
CA ILE A 96 3.06 -20.62 1.68
C ILE A 96 3.49 -22.04 2.02
N LYS A 97 4.80 -22.27 2.00
CA LYS A 97 5.43 -23.56 2.35
C LYS A 97 5.83 -23.59 3.83
N PRO A 98 6.05 -24.79 4.43
CA PRO A 98 6.43 -24.91 5.84
C PRO A 98 7.63 -24.08 6.29
N HIS A 99 8.62 -23.84 5.41
CA HIS A 99 9.79 -23.01 5.73
C HIS A 99 9.46 -21.50 5.77
N GLN A 100 8.34 -21.08 5.19
CA GLN A 100 7.89 -19.67 5.16
C GLN A 100 6.96 -19.33 6.34
N ILE A 101 6.71 -20.27 7.26
CA ILE A 101 5.86 -20.02 8.43
C ILE A 101 6.48 -18.95 9.32
N ASN A 102 7.82 -18.89 9.41
CA ASN A 102 8.50 -17.83 10.17
C ASN A 102 8.29 -16.45 9.54
N ASP A 103 8.43 -16.31 8.22
CA ASP A 103 8.09 -15.09 7.48
C ASP A 103 6.63 -14.67 7.71
N PHE A 104 5.72 -15.64 7.82
CA PHE A 104 4.32 -15.38 8.11
C PHE A 104 4.11 -14.85 9.54
N ARG A 105 4.85 -15.38 10.53
CA ARG A 105 4.86 -14.82 11.90
C ARG A 105 5.38 -13.40 11.93
N GLU A 106 6.46 -13.11 11.19
CA GLU A 106 7.01 -11.76 11.08
C GLU A 106 6.03 -10.77 10.46
N ALA A 107 5.31 -11.19 9.41
CA ALA A 107 4.28 -10.36 8.77
C ALA A 107 3.09 -10.03 9.70
N LEU A 108 2.89 -10.81 10.76
CA LEU A 108 1.84 -10.63 11.76
C LEU A 108 2.28 -9.82 12.99
N ARG A 109 3.54 -9.41 13.09
CA ARG A 109 3.98 -8.43 14.10
C ARG A 109 3.45 -7.04 13.73
#